data_AF-A6G7B8-F1
#
_entry.id   AF-A6G7B8-F1
#
_cell.length_a   1.000
_cell.length_b   1.000
_cell.length_c   1.000
_cell.angle_alpha   90.00
_cell.angle_beta   90.00
_cell.angle_gamma   90.00
#
_symmetry.space_group_name_H-M   'P 1'
#
loop_
_entity.id
_entity.type
_entity.pdbx_description
1 polymer ?
#
loop_
_entity_poly.entity_id
_entity_poly.type
_entity_poly.pdbx_seq_one_letter_code
_entity_poly.pdbx_strand_id
1 'polypeptide(L)'
;MSRRAWSSLVFAACVALAGASSLTGCRTTQAYVDWRPGLSAADFDGIYEISRADYQGYADAAEPNTYYDRFRGESHEQFGAAVAELDARLTSERASPDTRGYAVMGLSPDAVTLLEAGGEPRQAPIDWFAVTGDRDKALLVSGSKVMAVVGGASTGIDAGGVLGPGQGNYRFMLLDNEGELTLFALPELGGAITANEPGWVFAFVPTPGGKKAWDISVGRVTVAL
;
A
#
# COMPACT_ATOMS: atom_id res chain seq x y z
N MET A 1 -8.21 -3.63 30.22
CA MET A 1 -7.12 -2.77 29.70
C MET A 1 -7.42 -2.43 28.25
N SER A 2 -7.40 -1.15 27.91
CA SER A 2 -8.00 -0.53 26.71
C SER A 2 -7.23 -0.83 25.42
N ARG A 3 -7.98 -1.18 24.36
CA ARG A 3 -7.54 -1.67 23.05
C ARG A 3 -7.07 -0.58 22.06
N ARG A 4 -6.28 0.40 22.49
CA ARG A 4 -5.81 1.50 21.60
C ARG A 4 -4.35 1.84 21.89
N ALA A 5 -3.42 1.02 21.41
CA ALA A 5 -1.99 1.33 21.43
C ALA A 5 -1.19 0.32 20.60
N TRP A 6 -1.57 0.10 19.33
CA TRP A 6 -0.69 -0.56 18.37
C TRP A 6 -0.43 0.46 17.27
N SER A 7 0.27 1.52 17.66
CA SER A 7 0.76 2.56 16.78
C SER A 7 1.88 1.95 15.95
N SER A 8 1.66 1.85 14.64
CA SER A 8 2.68 1.45 13.66
C SER A 8 3.97 2.24 13.84
N LEU A 9 5.11 1.56 13.84
CA LEU A 9 6.43 2.17 14.09
C LEU A 9 6.96 2.98 12.89
N VAL A 10 6.55 2.67 11.65
CA VAL A 10 6.79 3.56 10.49
C VAL A 10 5.93 4.81 10.60
N PHE A 11 4.65 4.62 10.93
CA PHE A 11 3.71 5.71 11.10
C PHE A 11 4.07 6.60 12.27
N ALA A 12 4.59 6.04 13.37
CA ALA A 12 5.08 6.78 14.52
C ALA A 12 6.41 7.49 14.22
N ALA A 13 7.31 6.91 13.43
CA ALA A 13 8.52 7.61 12.97
C ALA A 13 8.16 8.81 12.07
N CYS A 14 7.15 8.66 11.21
CA CYS A 14 6.59 9.75 10.43
C CYS A 14 5.90 10.82 11.33
N VAL A 15 5.07 10.40 12.28
CA VAL A 15 4.33 11.32 13.17
C VAL A 15 5.23 12.00 14.21
N ALA A 16 6.31 11.36 14.67
CA ALA A 16 7.21 11.91 15.68
C ALA A 16 8.01 13.12 15.16
N LEU A 17 8.23 13.22 13.84
CA LEU A 17 8.93 14.34 13.22
C LEU A 17 8.00 15.52 12.90
N ALA A 18 6.72 15.28 12.64
CA ALA A 18 5.72 16.34 12.44
C ALA A 18 5.24 16.98 13.76
N GLY A 19 5.39 16.29 14.89
CA GLY A 19 4.89 16.72 16.21
C GLY A 19 5.77 17.73 16.97
N ALA A 20 6.98 18.05 16.50
CA ALA A 20 7.91 18.92 17.22
C ALA A 20 7.69 20.43 16.98
N SER A 21 6.84 20.82 16.04
CA SER A 21 6.63 22.23 15.68
C SER A 21 5.16 22.60 15.51
N SER A 22 4.42 22.63 16.62
CA SER A 22 3.48 23.72 16.96
C SER A 22 2.59 23.35 18.16
N LEU A 23 3.07 23.70 19.35
CA LEU A 23 2.20 23.94 20.49
C LEU A 23 1.27 25.10 20.16
N THR A 24 -0.03 24.81 19.96
CA THR A 24 -1.24 25.56 20.38
C THR A 24 -2.37 25.49 19.34
N GLY A 25 -3.53 24.96 19.73
CA GLY A 25 -4.80 25.14 19.00
C GLY A 25 -5.44 23.85 18.48
N CYS A 26 -6.70 23.62 18.88
CA CYS A 26 -7.50 22.45 18.59
C CYS A 26 -7.74 22.18 17.09
N ARG A 27 -6.97 21.26 16.52
CA ARG A 27 -7.40 20.16 15.64
C ARG A 27 -6.13 19.34 15.44
N THR A 28 -6.09 18.10 15.91
CA THR A 28 -5.04 17.18 15.44
C THR A 28 -5.29 17.00 13.95
N THR A 29 -4.48 17.64 13.11
CA THR A 29 -4.52 17.48 11.66
C THR A 29 -4.43 16.00 11.33
N GLN A 30 -5.56 15.40 10.96
CA GLN A 30 -5.64 13.98 10.68
C GLN A 30 -5.20 13.76 9.23
N ALA A 31 -3.89 13.64 9.02
CA ALA A 31 -3.30 13.32 7.71
C ALA A 31 -3.53 11.86 7.29
N TYR A 32 -4.05 11.02 8.21
CA TYR A 32 -4.33 9.61 7.97
C TYR A 32 -5.62 9.14 8.63
N VAL A 33 -6.30 8.18 8.01
CA VAL A 33 -7.57 7.61 8.51
C VAL A 33 -7.58 6.10 8.28
N ASP A 34 -8.38 5.38 9.07
CA ASP A 34 -8.65 3.97 8.81
C ASP A 34 -9.44 3.81 7.52
N TRP A 35 -9.08 2.78 6.74
CA TRP A 35 -9.74 2.50 5.47
C TRP A 35 -11.22 2.19 5.64
N ARG A 36 -12.02 2.81 4.77
CA ARG A 36 -13.44 2.50 4.54
C ARG A 36 -13.78 2.66 3.05
N PRO A 37 -14.74 1.88 2.52
CA PRO A 37 -15.26 2.11 1.18
C PRO A 37 -15.78 3.54 1.01
N GLY A 38 -15.51 4.14 -0.14
CA GLY A 38 -15.96 5.50 -0.47
C GLY A 38 -15.08 6.63 0.10
N LEU A 39 -13.93 6.31 0.69
CA LEU A 39 -12.96 7.31 1.15
C LEU A 39 -12.44 8.16 -0.02
N SER A 40 -12.28 9.46 0.22
CA SER A 40 -11.87 10.46 -0.75
C SER A 40 -10.85 11.45 -0.17
N ALA A 41 -10.27 12.31 -1.01
CA ALA A 41 -9.35 13.35 -0.55
C ALA A 41 -9.96 14.39 0.39
N ALA A 42 -11.29 14.55 0.40
CA ALA A 42 -11.99 15.47 1.30
C ALA A 42 -12.09 14.94 2.75
N ASP A 43 -11.82 13.65 2.97
CA ASP A 43 -11.86 13.02 4.30
C ASP A 43 -10.60 13.28 5.14
N PHE A 44 -9.64 14.05 4.61
CA PHE A 44 -8.35 14.31 5.22
C PHE A 44 -8.16 15.79 5.52
N ASP A 45 -7.82 16.11 6.76
CA ASP A 45 -7.64 17.49 7.22
C ASP A 45 -6.19 17.99 7.05
N GLY A 46 -5.26 17.13 6.61
CA GLY A 46 -3.91 17.56 6.24
C GLY A 46 -3.11 16.52 5.47
N ILE A 47 -1.80 16.78 5.37
CA ILE A 47 -0.85 16.06 4.52
C ILE A 47 0.43 15.85 5.33
N TYR A 48 0.98 14.64 5.30
CA TYR A 48 2.27 14.33 5.87
C TYR A 48 3.40 14.78 4.94
N GLU A 49 4.44 15.42 5.47
CA GLU A 49 5.58 15.86 4.67
C GLU A 49 6.77 14.92 4.88
N ILE A 50 7.33 14.41 3.78
CA ILE A 50 8.54 13.60 3.75
C ILE A 50 9.68 14.49 3.25
N SER A 51 10.79 14.52 3.98
CA SER A 51 11.98 15.22 3.51
C SER A 51 12.57 14.51 2.30
N ARG A 52 13.24 15.25 1.40
CA ARG A 52 13.95 14.66 0.26
C ARG A 52 14.92 13.54 0.66
N ALA A 53 15.62 13.69 1.78
CA ALA A 53 16.59 12.70 2.26
C ALA A 53 15.89 11.40 2.69
N ASP A 54 14.77 11.51 3.41
CA ASP A 54 13.98 10.33 3.82
C ASP A 54 13.39 9.64 2.60
N TYR A 55 12.86 10.41 1.64
CA TYR A 55 12.37 9.87 0.38
C TYR A 55 13.44 9.08 -0.37
N GLN A 56 14.66 9.61 -0.47
CA GLN A 56 15.77 8.90 -1.12
C GLN A 56 16.09 7.59 -0.40
N GLY A 57 16.17 7.60 0.93
CA GLY A 57 16.37 6.36 1.70
C GLY A 57 15.27 5.32 1.47
N TYR A 58 14.02 5.76 1.36
CA TYR A 58 12.89 4.87 1.03
C TYR A 58 12.97 4.35 -0.40
N ALA A 59 13.32 5.18 -1.38
CA ALA A 59 13.46 4.78 -2.77
C ALA A 59 14.56 3.74 -2.93
N ASP A 60 15.73 3.96 -2.31
CA ASP A 60 16.86 3.02 -2.34
C ASP A 60 16.50 1.66 -1.72
N ALA A 61 15.68 1.66 -0.66
CA ALA A 61 15.20 0.43 -0.03
C ALA A 61 14.12 -0.30 -0.86
N ALA A 62 13.28 0.45 -1.59
CA ALA A 62 12.16 -0.08 -2.36
C ALA A 62 12.54 -0.57 -3.76
N GLU A 63 13.54 0.05 -4.40
CA GLU A 63 13.94 -0.22 -5.78
C GLU A 63 14.28 -1.71 -6.03
N PRO A 64 15.08 -2.39 -5.20
CA PRO A 64 15.41 -3.81 -5.42
C PRO A 64 14.18 -4.75 -5.33
N ASN A 65 13.10 -4.28 -4.71
CA ASN A 65 11.90 -5.05 -4.44
C ASN A 65 10.80 -4.84 -5.49
N THR A 66 10.94 -3.87 -6.39
CA THR A 66 9.97 -3.63 -7.47
C THR A 66 10.29 -4.52 -8.66
N TYR A 67 9.45 -5.53 -8.93
CA TYR A 67 9.73 -6.56 -9.94
C TYR A 67 9.00 -6.31 -11.26
N TYR A 68 7.90 -5.55 -11.23
CA TYR A 68 7.12 -5.28 -12.42
C TYR A 68 6.38 -3.94 -12.29
N ASP A 69 6.48 -3.13 -13.34
CA ASP A 69 5.76 -1.86 -13.50
C ASP A 69 5.33 -1.70 -14.96
N ARG A 70 4.04 -1.93 -15.21
CA ARG A 70 3.47 -1.86 -16.56
C ARG A 70 3.51 -0.45 -17.14
N PHE A 71 3.34 0.58 -16.30
CA PHE A 71 3.27 1.97 -16.76
C PHE A 71 4.64 2.49 -17.17
N ARG A 72 5.71 1.97 -16.57
CA ARG A 72 7.11 2.27 -16.91
C ARG A 72 7.72 1.28 -17.92
N GLY A 73 7.03 0.18 -18.22
CA GLY A 73 7.54 -0.87 -19.09
C GLY A 73 8.70 -1.64 -18.45
N GLU A 74 8.75 -1.67 -17.12
CA GLU A 74 9.80 -2.31 -16.34
C GLU A 74 9.36 -3.70 -15.91
N SER A 75 10.24 -4.68 -16.08
CA SER A 75 9.99 -6.06 -15.65
C SER A 75 11.31 -6.75 -15.38
N HIS A 76 11.43 -7.34 -14.19
CA HIS A 76 12.54 -8.22 -13.84
C HIS A 76 12.33 -9.60 -14.46
N GLU A 77 13.40 -10.23 -14.95
CA GLU A 77 13.32 -11.60 -15.51
C GLU A 77 12.74 -12.62 -14.51
N GLN A 78 12.92 -12.36 -13.22
CA GLN A 78 12.43 -13.22 -12.12
C GLN A 78 10.98 -12.95 -11.72
N PHE A 79 10.28 -11.98 -12.32
CA PHE A 79 8.91 -11.61 -11.99
C PHE A 79 7.97 -12.82 -11.97
N GLY A 80 7.96 -13.61 -13.04
CA GLY A 80 7.07 -14.77 -13.11
C GLY A 80 7.35 -15.83 -12.04
N ALA A 81 8.62 -16.02 -11.67
CA ALA A 81 8.99 -16.95 -10.59
C ALA A 81 8.57 -16.42 -9.21
N ALA A 82 8.79 -15.13 -8.94
CA ALA A 82 8.40 -14.51 -7.68
C ALA A 82 6.87 -14.55 -7.47
N VAL A 83 6.10 -14.29 -8.54
CA VAL A 83 4.65 -14.40 -8.51
C VAL A 83 4.18 -15.82 -8.23
N ALA A 84 4.75 -16.82 -8.90
CA ALA A 84 4.41 -18.22 -8.69
C ALA A 84 4.76 -18.72 -7.27
N GLU A 85 5.88 -18.26 -6.71
CA GLU A 85 6.29 -18.59 -5.34
C GLU A 85 5.33 -18.03 -4.28
N LEU A 86 4.77 -16.84 -4.50
CA LEU A 86 3.75 -16.26 -3.63
C LEU A 86 2.40 -16.95 -3.82
N ASP A 87 2.00 -17.21 -5.07
CA ASP A 87 0.75 -17.93 -5.38
C ASP A 87 0.71 -19.29 -4.69
N ALA A 88 1.81 -20.05 -4.73
CA ALA A 88 1.90 -21.35 -4.08
C ALA A 88 1.69 -21.32 -2.55
N ARG A 89 1.88 -20.14 -1.91
CA ARG A 89 1.65 -19.93 -0.48
C ARG A 89 0.22 -19.44 -0.19
N LEU A 90 -0.46 -18.85 -1.17
CA LEU A 90 -1.84 -18.44 -1.04
C LEU A 90 -2.72 -19.68 -0.88
N THR A 91 -3.40 -19.77 0.27
CA THR A 91 -4.37 -20.83 0.50
C THR A 91 -5.77 -20.28 0.25
N SER A 92 -6.52 -20.86 -0.68
CA SER A 92 -7.89 -20.43 -1.04
C SER A 92 -8.85 -20.40 0.16
N GLU A 93 -8.64 -21.25 1.17
CA GLU A 93 -9.42 -21.26 2.43
C GLU A 93 -9.20 -20.00 3.32
N ARG A 94 -8.12 -19.24 3.09
CA ARG A 94 -7.77 -18.03 3.85
C ARG A 94 -8.12 -16.73 3.13
N ALA A 95 -8.47 -16.79 1.86
CA ALA A 95 -8.92 -15.66 1.07
C ALA A 95 -10.38 -15.30 1.39
N SER A 96 -10.64 -15.03 2.67
CA SER A 96 -11.90 -14.46 3.13
C SER A 96 -11.73 -12.94 3.07
N PRO A 97 -12.29 -12.25 2.07
CA PRO A 97 -12.14 -10.81 1.95
C PRO A 97 -12.55 -10.12 3.25
N ASP A 98 -11.78 -9.12 3.67
CA ASP A 98 -12.29 -8.13 4.61
C ASP A 98 -13.58 -7.57 4.01
N THR A 99 -14.64 -7.45 4.81
CA THR A 99 -15.92 -6.86 4.39
C THR A 99 -15.80 -5.49 3.70
N ARG A 100 -14.66 -4.81 3.87
CA ARG A 100 -14.36 -3.48 3.33
C ARG A 100 -13.61 -3.51 2.00
N GLY A 101 -13.31 -4.68 1.43
CA GLY A 101 -12.46 -4.75 0.23
C GLY A 101 -12.37 -6.12 -0.44
N TYR A 102 -11.16 -6.47 -0.84
CA TYR A 102 -10.84 -7.61 -1.70
C TYR A 102 -9.91 -8.60 -1.00
N ALA A 103 -10.02 -9.87 -1.38
CA ALA A 103 -8.98 -10.86 -1.15
C ALA A 103 -8.32 -11.24 -2.48
N VAL A 104 -7.02 -11.54 -2.42
CA VAL A 104 -6.30 -12.17 -3.53
C VAL A 104 -6.50 -13.68 -3.40
N MET A 105 -7.20 -14.27 -4.37
CA MET A 105 -7.49 -15.70 -4.46
C MET A 105 -6.41 -16.49 -5.19
N GLY A 106 -5.65 -15.81 -6.05
CA GLY A 106 -4.57 -16.40 -6.84
C GLY A 106 -3.82 -15.35 -7.63
N LEU A 107 -2.59 -15.67 -7.99
CA LEU A 107 -1.66 -14.82 -8.72
C LEU A 107 -1.04 -15.62 -9.87
N SER A 108 -0.96 -14.98 -11.02
CA SER A 108 -0.19 -15.45 -12.17
C SER A 108 0.61 -14.28 -12.75
N PRO A 109 1.63 -14.54 -13.57
CA PRO A 109 2.43 -13.46 -14.18
C PRO A 109 1.57 -12.45 -14.97
N ASP A 110 0.44 -12.90 -15.51
CA ASP A 110 -0.43 -12.08 -16.36
C ASP A 110 -1.59 -11.44 -15.60
N ALA A 111 -1.98 -12.00 -14.45
CA ALA A 111 -3.22 -11.61 -13.79
C ALA A 111 -3.23 -11.89 -12.28
N VAL A 112 -4.02 -11.10 -11.57
CA VAL A 112 -4.47 -11.37 -10.22
C VAL A 112 -5.92 -11.81 -10.23
N THR A 113 -6.26 -12.85 -9.46
CA THR A 113 -7.64 -13.28 -9.23
C THR A 113 -8.12 -12.69 -7.90
N LEU A 114 -9.18 -11.88 -7.97
CA LEU A 114 -9.70 -11.09 -6.86
C LEU A 114 -11.08 -11.57 -6.45
N LEU A 115 -11.34 -11.59 -5.14
CA LEU A 115 -12.66 -11.86 -4.57
C LEU A 115 -13.10 -10.68 -3.70
N GLU A 116 -14.20 -10.04 -4.08
CA GLU A 116 -14.88 -9.04 -3.24
C GLU A 116 -15.76 -9.73 -2.19
N ALA A 117 -16.02 -9.06 -1.06
CA ALA A 117 -16.93 -9.57 -0.04
C ALA A 117 -18.32 -9.95 -0.62
N GLY A 118 -18.62 -11.25 -0.65
CA GLY A 118 -19.88 -11.78 -1.17
C GLY A 118 -20.02 -11.72 -2.70
N GLY A 119 -18.96 -11.37 -3.42
CA GLY A 119 -18.91 -11.35 -4.88
C GLY A 119 -18.40 -12.66 -5.48
N GLU A 120 -18.38 -12.70 -6.81
CA GLU A 120 -17.73 -13.78 -7.57
C GLU A 120 -16.25 -13.45 -7.82
N PRO A 121 -15.35 -14.45 -7.90
CA PRO A 121 -13.97 -14.23 -8.29
C PRO A 121 -13.85 -13.58 -9.68
N ARG A 122 -12.96 -12.60 -9.81
CA ARG A 122 -12.69 -11.88 -11.07
C ARG A 122 -11.20 -11.79 -11.32
N GLN A 123 -10.79 -11.99 -12.57
CA GLN A 123 -9.41 -11.77 -12.99
C GLN A 123 -9.21 -10.32 -13.41
N ALA A 124 -8.05 -9.76 -13.07
CA ALA A 124 -7.62 -8.42 -13.44
C ALA A 124 -6.11 -8.42 -13.73
N PRO A 125 -5.59 -7.50 -14.56
CA PRO A 125 -4.16 -7.44 -14.84
C PRO A 125 -3.37 -7.02 -13.60
N ILE A 126 -2.12 -7.44 -13.51
CA ILE A 126 -1.15 -6.81 -12.61
C ILE A 126 -0.62 -5.57 -13.33
N ASP A 127 -0.73 -4.39 -12.72
CA ASP A 127 -0.19 -3.14 -13.28
C ASP A 127 1.11 -2.73 -12.58
N TRP A 128 1.27 -3.06 -11.30
CA TRP A 128 2.52 -2.89 -10.56
C TRP A 128 2.64 -3.99 -9.50
N PHE A 129 3.85 -4.47 -9.26
CA PHE A 129 4.14 -5.54 -8.30
C PHE A 129 5.52 -5.39 -7.67
N ALA A 130 5.54 -5.43 -6.34
CA ALA A 130 6.75 -5.47 -5.54
C ALA A 130 6.67 -6.57 -4.48
N VAL A 131 7.81 -7.16 -4.18
CA VAL A 131 7.95 -8.31 -3.27
C VAL A 131 9.20 -8.13 -2.42
N THR A 132 9.13 -8.48 -1.14
CA THR A 132 10.30 -8.43 -0.25
C THR A 132 11.38 -9.40 -0.70
N GLY A 133 12.64 -9.15 -0.30
CA GLY A 133 13.78 -9.99 -0.71
C GLY A 133 13.67 -11.46 -0.31
N ASP A 134 12.98 -11.78 0.78
CA ASP A 134 12.67 -13.15 1.23
C ASP A 134 11.41 -13.75 0.57
N ARG A 135 10.74 -12.95 -0.27
CA ARG A 135 9.51 -13.28 -1.01
C ARG A 135 8.38 -13.80 -0.14
N ASP A 136 8.32 -13.35 1.11
CA ASP A 136 7.21 -13.67 2.00
C ASP A 136 6.08 -12.63 1.94
N LYS A 137 6.39 -11.43 1.47
CA LYS A 137 5.44 -10.33 1.46
C LYS A 137 5.45 -9.61 0.12
N ALA A 138 4.28 -9.14 -0.31
CA ALA A 138 4.15 -8.38 -1.54
C ALA A 138 3.10 -7.29 -1.45
N LEU A 139 3.29 -6.24 -2.24
CA LEU A 139 2.28 -5.26 -2.59
C LEU A 139 2.06 -5.30 -4.10
N LEU A 140 0.81 -5.12 -4.50
CA LEU A 140 0.45 -5.14 -5.91
C LEU A 140 -0.71 -4.17 -6.20
N VAL A 141 -0.70 -3.63 -7.41
CA VAL A 141 -1.71 -2.71 -7.93
C VAL A 141 -2.33 -3.29 -9.18
N SER A 142 -3.66 -3.25 -9.26
CA SER A 142 -4.45 -3.68 -10.41
C SER A 142 -5.61 -2.70 -10.60
N GLY A 143 -5.54 -1.84 -11.61
CA GLY A 143 -6.44 -0.70 -11.69
C GLY A 143 -6.38 0.09 -10.38
N SER A 144 -7.55 0.48 -9.86
CA SER A 144 -7.63 1.25 -8.61
C SER A 144 -7.40 0.42 -7.35
N LYS A 145 -7.12 -0.87 -7.48
CA LYS A 145 -7.04 -1.78 -6.35
C LYS A 145 -5.61 -1.87 -5.86
N VAL A 146 -5.42 -1.66 -4.57
CA VAL A 146 -4.14 -1.82 -3.86
C VAL A 146 -4.27 -3.02 -2.95
N MET A 147 -3.35 -3.97 -3.05
CA MET A 147 -3.42 -5.23 -2.32
C MET A 147 -2.10 -5.56 -1.66
N ALA A 148 -2.19 -6.28 -0.54
CA ALA A 148 -1.08 -6.80 0.23
C ALA A 148 -1.21 -8.31 0.38
N VAL A 149 -0.08 -8.99 0.33
CA VAL A 149 0.06 -10.43 0.57
C VAL A 149 1.15 -10.62 1.62
N VAL A 150 0.88 -11.41 2.65
CA VAL A 150 1.85 -11.82 3.68
C VAL A 150 1.68 -13.32 3.94
N GLY A 151 2.67 -14.11 3.54
CA GLY A 151 2.62 -15.56 3.55
C GLY A 151 1.38 -16.08 2.81
N GLY A 152 0.48 -16.75 3.53
CA GLY A 152 -0.77 -17.28 2.97
C GLY A 152 -2.02 -16.40 3.21
N ALA A 153 -1.85 -15.16 3.66
CA ALA A 153 -2.93 -14.21 3.89
C ALA A 153 -2.84 -13.06 2.88
N SER A 154 -4.00 -12.54 2.48
CA SER A 154 -4.08 -11.40 1.57
C SER A 154 -5.21 -10.47 1.96
N THR A 155 -5.09 -9.21 1.53
CA THR A 155 -6.15 -8.20 1.60
C THR A 155 -5.97 -7.21 0.47
N GLY A 156 -7.01 -6.42 0.21
CA GLY A 156 -6.98 -5.37 -0.78
C GLY A 156 -8.12 -4.40 -0.60
N ILE A 157 -7.94 -3.22 -1.17
CA ILE A 157 -8.89 -2.11 -1.09
C ILE A 157 -9.11 -1.49 -2.47
N ASP A 158 -10.28 -0.91 -2.71
CA ASP A 158 -10.49 -0.06 -3.88
C ASP A 158 -10.08 1.37 -3.58
N ALA A 159 -8.85 1.74 -3.93
CA ALA A 159 -8.32 3.08 -3.73
C ALA A 159 -8.79 4.09 -4.79
N GLY A 160 -9.80 3.79 -5.62
CA GLY A 160 -10.24 4.65 -6.71
C GLY A 160 -10.73 6.03 -6.25
N GLY A 161 -11.35 6.10 -5.08
CA GLY A 161 -11.79 7.37 -4.48
C GLY A 161 -10.65 8.30 -4.05
N VAL A 162 -9.44 7.76 -3.82
CA VAL A 162 -8.26 8.53 -3.40
C VAL A 162 -7.24 8.70 -4.53
N LEU A 163 -6.92 7.63 -5.27
CA LEU A 163 -5.98 7.69 -6.40
C LEU A 163 -6.55 8.39 -7.63
N GLY A 164 -7.88 8.37 -7.79
CA GLY A 164 -8.55 8.81 -9.01
C GLY A 164 -8.26 7.91 -10.21
N PRO A 165 -8.64 8.33 -11.43
CA PRO A 165 -8.52 7.52 -12.65
C PRO A 165 -7.08 7.41 -13.21
N GLY A 166 -6.09 8.10 -12.63
CA GLY A 166 -4.77 8.31 -13.24
C GLY A 166 -3.62 7.53 -12.60
N GLN A 167 -3.70 6.21 -12.43
CA GLN A 167 -2.62 5.42 -11.80
C GLN A 167 -1.28 5.52 -12.50
N GLY A 168 -1.25 5.70 -13.83
CA GLY A 168 -0.02 5.92 -14.60
C GLY A 168 0.72 7.22 -14.27
N ASN A 169 0.13 8.10 -13.46
CA ASN A 169 0.77 9.32 -12.97
C ASN A 169 1.42 9.14 -11.59
N TYR A 170 1.43 7.93 -11.04
CA TYR A 170 2.03 7.66 -9.74
C TYR A 170 3.26 6.76 -9.88
N ARG A 171 4.25 7.04 -9.04
CA ARG A 171 5.32 6.10 -8.71
C ARG A 171 4.92 5.35 -7.46
N PHE A 172 4.94 4.03 -7.58
CA PHE A 172 4.67 3.13 -6.48
C PHE A 172 5.96 2.67 -5.82
N MET A 173 5.97 2.54 -4.50
CA MET A 173 7.10 2.00 -3.75
C MET A 173 6.58 1.14 -2.60
N LEU A 174 7.19 -0.04 -2.41
CA LEU A 174 6.96 -0.90 -1.26
C LEU A 174 8.03 -0.62 -0.19
N LEU A 175 7.60 -0.38 1.03
CA LEU A 175 8.43 -0.53 2.22
C LEU A 175 7.85 -1.64 3.10
N ASP A 176 8.72 -2.47 3.66
CA ASP A 176 8.40 -3.41 4.73
C ASP A 176 9.13 -2.96 5.98
N ASN A 177 8.40 -2.75 7.07
CA ASN A 177 9.00 -2.46 8.36
C ASN A 177 8.25 -3.21 9.47
N GLU A 178 8.94 -4.16 10.09
CA GLU A 178 8.47 -4.89 11.27
C GLU A 178 7.05 -5.50 11.12
N GLY A 179 6.67 -5.89 9.90
CA GLY A 179 5.37 -6.51 9.61
C GLY A 179 4.29 -5.54 9.12
N GLU A 180 4.59 -4.25 8.98
CA GLU A 180 3.79 -3.32 8.19
C GLU A 180 4.29 -3.29 6.74
N LEU A 181 3.37 -3.49 5.79
CA LEU A 181 3.61 -3.22 4.39
C LEU A 181 3.05 -1.84 4.03
N THR A 182 3.92 -0.96 3.58
CA THR A 182 3.58 0.41 3.20
C THR A 182 3.73 0.58 1.69
N LEU A 183 2.64 0.95 1.02
CA LEU A 183 2.65 1.38 -0.37
C LEU A 183 2.64 2.90 -0.44
N PHE A 184 3.67 3.50 -1.03
CA PHE A 184 3.61 4.89 -1.47
C PHE A 184 3.06 4.95 -2.88
N ALA A 185 2.20 5.92 -3.15
CA ALA A 185 1.77 6.31 -4.49
C ALA A 185 2.01 7.82 -4.64
N LEU A 186 3.17 8.18 -5.17
CA LEU A 186 3.63 9.56 -5.26
C LEU A 186 3.45 10.10 -6.68
N PRO A 187 2.89 11.30 -6.87
CA PRO A 187 2.76 11.91 -8.18
C PRO A 187 4.10 11.97 -8.90
N GLU A 188 4.09 11.61 -10.17
CA GLU A 188 5.28 11.59 -11.02
C GLU A 188 5.02 12.32 -12.34
N LEU A 189 6.02 13.09 -12.78
CA LEU A 189 6.05 13.70 -14.10
C LEU A 189 7.42 13.41 -14.75
N GLY A 190 7.40 12.74 -15.90
CA GLY A 190 8.61 12.48 -16.69
C GLY A 190 9.64 11.57 -16.01
N GLY A 191 9.19 10.60 -15.19
CA GLY A 191 10.06 9.65 -14.49
C GLY A 191 10.61 10.16 -13.15
N ALA A 192 10.19 11.35 -12.71
CA ALA A 192 10.61 11.95 -11.45
C ALA A 192 9.40 12.31 -10.58
N ILE A 193 9.51 12.10 -9.27
CA ILE A 193 8.48 12.52 -8.32
C ILE A 193 8.29 14.03 -8.37
N THR A 194 7.05 14.47 -8.43
CA THR A 194 6.74 15.89 -8.38
C THR A 194 6.80 16.40 -6.94
N ALA A 195 7.69 17.36 -6.69
CA ALA A 195 7.83 18.01 -5.40
C ALA A 195 6.53 18.68 -4.95
N ASN A 196 6.23 18.62 -3.66
CA ASN A 196 5.09 19.33 -3.03
C ASN A 196 3.72 18.97 -3.63
N GLU A 197 3.63 17.96 -4.51
CA GLU A 197 2.36 17.43 -4.97
C GLU A 197 1.87 16.36 -3.97
N PRO A 198 0.58 16.40 -3.58
CA PRO A 198 0.02 15.40 -2.68
C PRO A 198 -0.10 14.03 -3.36
N GLY A 199 0.56 13.04 -2.81
CA GLY A 199 0.35 11.62 -3.04
C GLY A 199 -0.35 10.92 -1.89
N TRP A 200 -0.21 9.59 -1.89
CA TRP A 200 -0.87 8.70 -0.96
C TRP A 200 0.08 7.70 -0.34
N VAL A 201 -0.21 7.32 0.89
CA VAL A 201 0.43 6.21 1.58
C VAL A 201 -0.65 5.26 2.08
N PHE A 202 -0.45 3.97 1.84
CA PHE A 202 -1.34 2.89 2.28
C PHE A 202 -0.54 1.95 3.16
N ALA A 203 -0.93 1.80 4.41
CA ALA A 203 -0.31 0.88 5.35
C ALA A 203 -1.21 -0.33 5.58
N PHE A 204 -0.64 -1.52 5.47
CA PHE A 204 -1.32 -2.79 5.68
C PHE A 204 -0.62 -3.54 6.82
N VAL A 205 -1.35 -3.78 7.91
CA VAL A 205 -0.86 -4.52 9.07
C VAL A 205 -1.75 -5.74 9.30
N PRO A 206 -1.24 -6.97 9.16
CA PRO A 206 -2.01 -8.17 9.48
C PRO A 206 -2.22 -8.24 11.01
N THR A 207 -3.46 -8.41 11.46
CA THR A 207 -3.73 -8.48 12.90
C THR A 207 -3.27 -9.81 13.50
N PRO A 208 -2.56 -9.81 14.65
CA PRO A 208 -2.14 -11.04 15.31
C PRO A 208 -3.32 -11.90 15.74
N GLY A 209 -3.30 -13.19 15.42
CA GLY A 209 -4.30 -14.18 15.85
C GLY A 209 -5.63 -14.14 15.10
N GLY A 210 -5.90 -13.09 14.31
CA GLY A 210 -7.02 -13.03 13.38
C GLY A 210 -6.56 -13.41 11.98
N LYS A 211 -6.80 -14.66 11.55
CA LYS A 211 -6.40 -15.17 10.21
C LYS A 211 -6.95 -14.39 9.00
N LYS A 212 -7.71 -13.30 9.22
CA LYS A 212 -8.60 -12.63 8.24
C LYS A 212 -8.72 -11.12 8.41
N ALA A 213 -8.24 -10.53 9.51
CA ALA A 213 -8.44 -9.11 9.79
C ALA A 213 -7.15 -8.32 9.56
N TRP A 214 -7.27 -7.21 8.84
CA TRP A 214 -6.17 -6.31 8.54
C TRP A 214 -6.51 -4.92 9.04
N ASP A 215 -5.55 -4.30 9.71
CA ASP A 215 -5.58 -2.88 9.97
C ASP A 215 -5.01 -2.20 8.72
N ILE A 216 -5.85 -1.40 8.07
CA ILE A 216 -5.50 -0.70 6.84
C ILE A 216 -5.72 0.78 7.09
N SER A 217 -4.65 1.55 6.97
CA SER A 217 -4.68 3.00 7.12
C SER A 217 -4.25 3.65 5.82
N VAL A 218 -4.88 4.76 5.49
CA VAL A 218 -4.56 5.57 4.31
C VAL A 218 -4.18 6.95 4.79
N GLY A 219 -3.16 7.55 4.18
CA GLY A 219 -2.72 8.90 4.47
C GLY A 219 -2.43 9.71 3.22
N ARG A 220 -2.56 11.03 3.35
CA ARG A 220 -2.04 11.97 2.35
C ARG A 220 -0.60 12.29 2.68
N VAL A 221 0.25 12.30 1.67
CA VAL A 221 1.69 12.56 1.82
C VAL A 221 2.20 13.47 0.73
N THR A 222 3.26 14.22 0.98
CA THR A 222 4.00 14.96 -0.05
C THR A 222 5.49 14.88 0.23
N VAL A 223 6.31 15.06 -0.81
CA VAL A 223 7.77 15.11 -0.68
C VAL A 223 8.21 16.56 -0.82
N ALA A 224 8.80 17.08 0.25
CA ALA A 224 9.47 18.38 0.21
C ALA A 224 10.85 18.21 -0.43
N LEU A 225 11.07 18.86 -1.57
CA LEU A 225 12.37 18.88 -2.28
C LEU A 225 13.23 20.08 -1.89
#